data_AF-A0A2P2KF94-F1
#
_entry.id   AF-A0A2P2KF94-F1
#
_cell.length_a   1.000
_cell.length_b   1.000
_cell.length_c   1.000
_cell.angle_alpha   90.00
_cell.angle_beta   90.00
_cell.angle_gamma   90.00
#
_symmetry.space_group_name_H-M   'P 1'
#
loop_
_entity.id
_entity.type
_entity.pdbx_description
1 polymer ?
#
loop_
_entity_poly.entity_id
_entity_poly.type
_entity_poly.pdbx_seq_one_letter_code
_entity_poly.pdbx_strand_id
1 'polypeptide(L)'
;MADSKSAVWERIALSESCLVCSMCEEAVSLASSVLKQIRDGGFGGKTIEDIDEVHDMMESAGMVLVQSLNQLGRASQIVSELKVLFVSGAIPVQVLLSGVCFQIAEGSCVGVQEFLEEFLSNCRYLDGRCYVVGAGGDLNLLEGCDGGHNLELDQYIAVVEIYAVTLLAAAFKKVDLSIAWVEKAALPEEKRQVK
;
A
#
# COMPACT_ATOMS: atom_id res chain seq x y z
N MET A 1 25.61 6.63 -4.95
CA MET A 1 24.19 6.46 -4.55
C MET A 1 23.30 7.41 -5.34
N ALA A 2 23.60 8.72 -5.41
CA ALA A 2 22.85 9.69 -6.22
C ALA A 2 22.61 9.25 -7.68
N ASP A 3 23.65 8.78 -8.37
CA ASP A 3 23.52 8.30 -9.77
C ASP A 3 22.58 7.09 -9.93
N SER A 4 22.49 6.23 -8.91
CA SER A 4 21.60 5.06 -8.93
C SER A 4 20.14 5.43 -8.68
N LYS A 5 19.89 6.45 -7.86
CA LYS A 5 18.55 6.98 -7.57
C LYS A 5 18.00 7.75 -8.77
N SER A 6 18.82 8.59 -9.39
CA SER A 6 18.49 9.29 -10.66
C SER A 6 18.08 8.29 -11.75
N ALA A 7 18.84 7.21 -11.90
CA ALA A 7 18.51 6.15 -12.87
C ALA A 7 17.18 5.45 -12.57
N VAL A 8 16.77 5.33 -11.30
CA VAL A 8 15.45 4.78 -10.94
C VAL A 8 14.34 5.75 -11.34
N TRP A 9 14.49 7.05 -11.03
CA TRP A 9 13.52 8.07 -11.44
C TRP A 9 13.32 8.13 -12.95
N GLU A 10 14.39 8.04 -13.74
CA GLU A 10 14.29 7.99 -15.21
C GLU A 10 13.47 6.78 -15.70
N ARG A 11 13.63 5.63 -15.04
CA ARG A 11 12.85 4.42 -15.38
C ARG A 11 11.40 4.54 -14.96
N ILE A 12 11.11 5.20 -13.84
CA ILE A 12 9.74 5.52 -13.41
C ILE A 12 9.08 6.43 -14.43
N ALA A 13 9.73 7.54 -14.80
CA ALA A 13 9.22 8.47 -15.81
C ALA A 13 8.97 7.77 -17.16
N LEU A 14 9.84 6.82 -17.55
CA LEU A 14 9.61 6.00 -18.73
C LEU A 14 8.38 5.11 -18.60
N SER A 15 8.18 4.46 -17.44
CA SER A 15 6.99 3.63 -17.20
C SER A 15 5.69 4.44 -17.20
N GLU A 16 5.72 5.66 -16.67
CA GLU A 16 4.59 6.60 -16.71
C GLU A 16 4.28 7.01 -18.15
N SER A 17 5.32 7.32 -18.94
CA SER A 17 5.15 7.61 -20.36
C SER A 17 4.53 6.44 -21.11
N CYS A 18 4.93 5.20 -20.81
CA CYS A 18 4.29 4.01 -21.38
C CYS A 18 2.81 3.92 -21.01
N LEU A 19 2.46 4.13 -19.74
CA LEU A 19 1.07 4.13 -19.28
C LEU A 19 0.23 5.20 -19.97
N VAL A 20 0.73 6.45 -20.05
CA VAL A 20 0.04 7.56 -20.72
C VAL A 20 -0.16 7.29 -22.21
N CYS A 21 0.80 6.61 -22.85
CA CYS A 21 0.75 6.20 -24.25
C CYS A 21 -0.03 4.88 -24.47
N SER A 22 -0.73 4.35 -23.46
CA SER A 22 -1.47 3.07 -23.52
C SER A 22 -0.62 1.84 -23.85
N MET A 23 0.69 1.91 -23.62
CA MET A 23 1.63 0.79 -23.68
C MET A 23 1.65 0.06 -22.34
N CYS A 24 0.50 -0.52 -21.95
CA CYS A 24 0.28 -0.98 -20.59
C CYS A 24 1.12 -2.21 -20.21
N GLU A 25 1.43 -3.11 -21.14
CA GLU A 25 2.31 -4.27 -20.85
C GLU A 25 3.74 -3.82 -20.56
N GLU A 26 4.26 -2.86 -21.33
CA GLU A 26 5.56 -2.23 -21.10
C GLU A 26 5.58 -1.47 -19.77
N ALA A 27 4.51 -0.72 -19.47
CA ALA A 27 4.38 0.00 -18.21
C ALA A 27 4.40 -0.96 -17.01
N VAL A 28 3.65 -2.06 -17.04
CA VAL A 28 3.68 -3.12 -16.01
C VAL A 28 5.07 -3.70 -15.85
N SER A 29 5.72 -4.07 -16.96
CA SER A 29 7.05 -4.67 -16.96
C SER A 29 8.10 -3.74 -16.33
N LEU A 30 8.11 -2.47 -16.74
CA LEU A 30 9.03 -1.46 -16.24
C LEU A 30 8.78 -1.17 -14.76
N ALA A 31 7.53 -0.88 -14.37
CA ALA A 31 7.16 -0.59 -12.99
C ALA A 31 7.51 -1.76 -12.04
N SER A 32 7.18 -2.99 -12.45
CA SER A 32 7.51 -4.20 -11.68
C SER A 32 9.02 -4.38 -11.53
N SER A 33 9.79 -4.10 -12.59
CA SER A 33 11.25 -4.18 -12.53
C SER A 33 11.86 -3.11 -11.65
N VAL A 34 11.31 -1.89 -11.64
CA VAL A 34 11.71 -0.83 -10.71
C VAL A 34 11.41 -1.22 -9.28
N LEU A 35 10.21 -1.71 -8.96
CA LEU A 35 9.84 -2.14 -7.62
C LEU A 35 10.73 -3.28 -7.11
N LYS A 36 11.04 -4.28 -7.97
CA LYS A 36 12.01 -5.33 -7.65
C LYS A 36 13.40 -4.76 -7.38
N GLN A 37 13.85 -3.81 -8.21
CA GLN A 37 15.13 -3.13 -8.00
C GLN A 37 15.14 -2.38 -6.66
N ILE A 38 14.07 -1.68 -6.30
CA ILE A 38 14.00 -0.95 -5.02
C ILE A 38 14.05 -1.94 -3.84
N ARG A 39 13.26 -3.01 -3.92
CA ARG A 39 13.23 -4.08 -2.92
C ARG A 39 14.58 -4.78 -2.72
N ASP A 40 15.25 -5.14 -3.83
CA ASP A 40 16.46 -5.97 -3.81
C ASP A 40 17.75 -5.11 -3.73
N GLY A 41 17.68 -3.86 -4.15
CA GLY A 41 18.83 -2.98 -4.40
C GLY A 41 19.43 -2.32 -3.17
N GLY A 42 18.94 -2.63 -1.96
CA GLY A 42 19.50 -2.09 -0.73
C GLY A 42 19.42 -0.56 -0.66
N PHE A 43 18.29 0.02 -1.07
CA PHE A 43 17.96 1.45 -0.94
C PHE A 43 17.77 1.88 0.54
N GLY A 44 18.50 1.25 1.47
CA GLY A 44 18.51 1.64 2.88
C GLY A 44 19.01 3.07 3.01
N GLY A 45 18.08 3.98 3.28
CA GLY A 45 18.39 5.38 3.49
C GLY A 45 19.31 5.54 4.69
N LYS A 46 20.31 6.41 4.55
CA LYS A 46 21.16 6.82 5.69
C LYS A 46 20.56 8.00 6.44
N THR A 47 19.57 8.65 5.82
CA THR A 47 18.89 9.86 6.27
C THR A 47 17.39 9.69 6.06
N ILE A 48 16.59 10.53 6.74
CA ILE A 48 15.13 10.57 6.56
C ILE A 48 14.78 10.95 5.12
N GLU A 49 15.46 11.95 4.55
CA GLU A 49 15.28 12.37 3.15
C GLU A 49 15.50 11.21 2.18
N ASP A 50 16.48 10.34 2.45
CA ASP A 50 16.71 9.17 1.61
C ASP A 50 15.57 8.13 1.69
N ILE A 51 14.93 8.00 2.87
CA ILE A 51 13.82 7.07 3.10
C ILE A 51 12.56 7.59 2.41
N ASP A 52 12.27 8.89 2.55
CA ASP A 52 11.12 9.54 1.92
C ASP A 52 11.23 9.46 0.39
N GLU A 53 12.41 9.74 -0.17
CA GLU A 53 12.62 9.65 -1.62
C GLU A 53 12.40 8.22 -2.15
N VAL A 54 12.82 7.20 -1.40
CA VAL A 54 12.61 5.80 -1.77
C VAL A 54 11.13 5.43 -1.66
N HIS A 55 10.42 5.95 -0.66
CA HIS A 55 8.98 5.79 -0.54
C HIS A 55 8.25 6.42 -1.74
N ASP A 56 8.65 7.62 -2.16
CA ASP A 56 8.06 8.30 -3.33
C ASP A 56 8.30 7.53 -4.64
N MET A 57 9.49 6.94 -4.80
CA MET A 57 9.78 6.06 -5.94
C MET A 57 8.88 4.81 -5.92
N MET A 58 8.70 4.20 -4.74
CA MET A 58 7.84 3.04 -4.55
C MET A 58 6.37 3.38 -4.84
N GLU A 59 5.90 4.55 -4.39
CA GLU A 59 4.54 5.02 -4.65
C GLU A 59 4.33 5.25 -6.14
N SER A 60 5.24 5.98 -6.79
CA SER A 60 5.14 6.31 -8.22
C SER A 60 5.14 5.05 -9.10
N ALA A 61 6.10 4.15 -8.89
CA ALA A 61 6.15 2.89 -9.62
C ALA A 61 4.95 1.98 -9.30
N GLY A 62 4.52 1.93 -8.04
CA GLY A 62 3.34 1.18 -7.60
C GLY A 62 2.06 1.69 -8.25
N MET A 63 1.90 3.01 -8.38
CA MET A 63 0.74 3.62 -9.02
C MET A 63 0.68 3.26 -10.50
N VAL A 64 1.81 3.35 -11.21
CA VAL A 64 1.89 2.91 -12.61
C VAL A 64 1.47 1.45 -12.74
N LEU A 65 1.97 0.58 -11.85
CA LEU A 65 1.65 -0.84 -11.87
C LEU A 65 0.14 -1.10 -11.72
N VAL A 66 -0.48 -0.59 -10.66
CA VAL A 66 -1.90 -0.88 -10.37
C VAL A 66 -2.83 -0.28 -11.43
N GLN A 67 -2.50 0.90 -11.96
CA GLN A 67 -3.27 1.52 -13.04
C GLN A 67 -3.12 0.75 -14.35
N SER A 68 -1.91 0.30 -14.70
CA SER A 68 -1.67 -0.45 -15.93
C SER A 68 -2.33 -1.83 -15.91
N LEU A 69 -2.25 -2.55 -14.78
CA LEU A 69 -2.94 -3.82 -14.58
C LEU A 69 -4.46 -3.67 -14.72
N ASN A 70 -5.03 -2.60 -14.16
CA ASN A 70 -6.45 -2.31 -14.30
C ASN A 70 -6.84 -2.02 -15.76
N GLN A 71 -6.05 -1.21 -16.49
CA GLN A 71 -6.32 -0.94 -17.91
C GLN A 71 -6.24 -2.19 -18.80
N LEU A 72 -5.46 -3.19 -18.40
CA LEU A 72 -5.36 -4.49 -19.08
C LEU A 72 -6.51 -5.47 -18.73
N GLY A 73 -7.44 -5.09 -17.84
CA GLY A 73 -8.47 -6.00 -17.34
C GLY A 73 -7.89 -7.13 -16.47
N ARG A 74 -6.79 -6.84 -15.78
CA ARG A 74 -6.06 -7.78 -14.90
C ARG A 74 -6.18 -7.35 -13.43
N ALA A 75 -7.25 -6.65 -13.04
CA ALA A 75 -7.36 -6.12 -11.69
C ALA A 75 -7.41 -7.24 -10.63
N SER A 76 -7.96 -8.40 -10.97
CA SER A 76 -7.90 -9.63 -10.17
C SER A 76 -6.49 -10.09 -9.74
N GLN A 77 -5.42 -9.65 -10.42
CA GLN A 77 -4.03 -10.01 -10.12
C GLN A 77 -3.32 -8.98 -9.23
N ILE A 78 -3.92 -7.80 -9.01
CA ILE A 78 -3.25 -6.68 -8.35
C ILE A 78 -2.78 -7.06 -6.95
N VAL A 79 -3.64 -7.61 -6.10
CA VAL A 79 -3.26 -7.97 -4.72
C VAL A 79 -2.12 -9.00 -4.70
N SER A 80 -2.13 -9.99 -5.58
CA SER A 80 -1.03 -10.97 -5.65
C SER A 80 0.29 -10.34 -6.09
N GLU A 81 0.27 -9.41 -7.05
CA GLU A 81 1.47 -8.69 -7.50
C GLU A 81 2.00 -7.78 -6.39
N LEU A 82 1.12 -7.04 -5.70
CA LEU A 82 1.53 -6.17 -4.59
C LEU A 82 2.18 -6.98 -3.45
N LYS A 83 1.63 -8.14 -3.09
CA LYS A 83 2.24 -9.04 -2.08
C LYS A 83 3.65 -9.52 -2.48
N VAL A 84 3.90 -9.71 -3.77
CA VAL A 84 5.21 -10.18 -4.26
C VAL A 84 6.22 -9.02 -4.32
N LEU A 85 5.77 -7.84 -4.72
CA LEU A 85 6.64 -6.70 -4.97
C LEU A 85 6.95 -5.89 -3.71
N PHE A 86 6.06 -5.91 -2.73
CA PHE A 86 6.22 -5.23 -1.47
C PHE A 86 6.19 -6.24 -0.33
N VAL A 87 7.25 -6.27 0.48
CA VAL A 87 7.28 -7.09 1.71
C VAL A 87 6.24 -6.51 2.68
N SER A 88 5.38 -7.36 3.25
CA SER A 88 4.22 -6.98 4.06
C SER A 88 4.53 -5.87 5.06
N GLY A 89 4.07 -4.65 4.74
CA GLY A 89 4.18 -3.46 5.57
C GLY A 89 4.82 -2.24 4.89
N ALA A 90 5.55 -2.41 3.79
CA ALA A 90 6.20 -1.30 3.07
C ALA A 90 5.39 -0.78 1.86
N ILE A 91 4.09 -1.06 1.79
CA ILE A 91 3.24 -0.65 0.66
C ILE A 91 2.79 0.79 0.87
N PRO A 92 3.09 1.73 -0.05
CA PRO A 92 2.51 3.07 -0.02
C PRO A 92 0.98 2.98 -0.05
N VAL A 93 0.33 3.71 0.85
CA VAL A 93 -1.11 3.53 1.11
C VAL A 93 -1.94 3.86 -0.12
N GLN A 94 -1.53 4.85 -0.91
CA GLN A 94 -2.23 5.21 -2.14
C GLN A 94 -2.20 4.05 -3.16
N VAL A 95 -1.10 3.31 -3.24
CA VAL A 95 -0.97 2.12 -4.10
C VAL A 95 -1.89 1.01 -3.61
N LEU A 96 -1.90 0.77 -2.29
CA LEU A 96 -2.78 -0.23 -1.66
C LEU A 96 -4.26 0.09 -1.91
N LEU A 97 -4.69 1.31 -1.59
CA LEU A 97 -6.08 1.76 -1.74
C LEU A 97 -6.52 1.69 -3.21
N SER A 98 -5.73 2.23 -4.13
CA SER A 98 -6.04 2.22 -5.55
C SER A 98 -6.16 0.80 -6.10
N GLY A 99 -5.18 -0.06 -5.77
CA GLY A 99 -5.15 -1.44 -6.25
C GLY A 99 -6.33 -2.27 -5.76
N VAL A 100 -6.66 -2.16 -4.46
CA VAL A 100 -7.81 -2.83 -3.86
C VAL A 100 -9.12 -2.32 -4.47
N CYS A 101 -9.27 -1.01 -4.66
CA CYS A 101 -10.46 -0.43 -5.28
C CYS A 101 -10.65 -0.93 -6.72
N PHE A 102 -9.60 -0.99 -7.53
CA PHE A 102 -9.68 -1.53 -8.89
C PHE A 102 -10.14 -2.99 -8.89
N GLN A 103 -9.55 -3.82 -8.03
CA GLN A 103 -9.90 -5.23 -7.96
C GLN A 103 -11.37 -5.43 -7.54
N ILE A 104 -11.84 -4.71 -6.51
CA ILE A 104 -13.24 -4.75 -6.06
C ILE A 104 -14.19 -4.23 -7.16
N ALA A 105 -13.84 -3.15 -7.85
CA ALA A 105 -14.67 -2.56 -8.90
C ALA A 105 -14.84 -3.49 -10.12
N GLU A 106 -13.84 -4.33 -10.41
CA GLU A 106 -13.92 -5.41 -11.41
C GLU A 106 -14.80 -6.58 -10.94
N GLY A 107 -15.29 -6.56 -9.69
CA GLY A 107 -16.09 -7.61 -9.09
C GLY A 107 -15.28 -8.79 -8.55
N SER A 108 -13.94 -8.68 -8.55
CA SER A 108 -13.06 -9.67 -7.95
C SER A 108 -12.70 -9.25 -6.53
N CYS A 109 -12.96 -10.11 -5.54
CA CYS A 109 -12.53 -9.87 -4.15
C CYS A 109 -11.55 -10.95 -3.67
N VAL A 110 -10.99 -11.72 -4.59
CA VAL A 110 -10.11 -12.86 -4.28
C VAL A 110 -8.85 -12.36 -3.58
N GLY A 111 -8.61 -12.84 -2.35
CA GLY A 111 -7.44 -12.48 -1.55
C GLY A 111 -7.44 -11.06 -0.98
N VAL A 112 -8.42 -10.21 -1.33
CA VAL A 112 -8.49 -8.81 -0.87
C VAL A 112 -8.73 -8.74 0.65
N GLN A 113 -9.65 -9.57 1.16
CA GLN A 113 -9.96 -9.58 2.60
C GLN A 113 -8.74 -9.95 3.43
N GLU A 114 -8.09 -11.08 3.11
CA GLU A 114 -6.89 -11.56 3.82
C GLU A 114 -5.76 -10.54 3.73
N PHE A 115 -5.58 -9.91 2.57
CA PHE A 115 -4.55 -8.89 2.37
C PHE A 115 -4.76 -7.63 3.22
N LEU A 116 -5.99 -7.11 3.28
CA LEU A 116 -6.31 -5.95 4.11
C LEU A 116 -6.25 -6.28 5.61
N GLU A 117 -6.70 -7.48 6.02
CA GLU A 117 -6.58 -7.93 7.40
C GLU A 117 -5.12 -8.05 7.84
N GLU A 118 -4.26 -8.61 6.97
CA GLU A 118 -2.82 -8.68 7.20
C GLU A 118 -2.23 -7.27 7.36
N PHE A 119 -2.51 -6.36 6.43
CA PHE A 119 -2.04 -4.96 6.49
C PHE A 119 -2.49 -4.26 7.78
N LEU A 120 -3.78 -4.36 8.11
CA LEU A 120 -4.36 -3.74 9.31
C LEU A 120 -3.88 -4.37 10.61
N SER A 121 -3.55 -5.67 10.62
CA SER A 121 -3.00 -6.34 11.81
C SER A 121 -1.59 -5.87 12.16
N ASN A 122 -0.84 -5.44 11.14
CA ASN A 122 0.49 -4.84 11.25
C ASN A 122 0.43 -3.35 11.60
N CYS A 123 -0.74 -2.71 11.49
CA CYS A 123 -0.94 -1.34 11.94
C CYS A 123 -1.05 -1.27 13.47
N ARG A 124 -0.28 -0.37 14.10
CA ARG A 124 -0.33 -0.07 15.52
C ARG A 124 -0.59 1.41 15.73
N TYR A 125 -1.66 1.74 16.45
CA TYR A 125 -1.98 3.11 16.83
C TYR A 125 -1.28 3.45 18.15
N LEU A 126 -0.37 4.41 18.13
CA LEU A 126 0.36 4.91 19.30
C LEU A 126 0.43 6.44 19.23
N ASP A 127 0.01 7.11 20.29
CA ASP A 127 0.15 8.57 20.48
C ASP A 127 -0.34 9.44 19.28
N GLY A 128 -1.54 9.13 18.76
CA GLY A 128 -2.11 9.91 17.65
C GLY A 128 -1.60 9.51 16.26
N ARG A 129 -0.62 8.59 16.16
CA ARG A 129 -0.02 8.13 14.91
C ARG A 129 -0.22 6.63 14.70
N CYS A 130 -0.31 6.21 13.44
CA CYS A 130 -0.36 4.79 13.10
C CYS A 130 0.99 4.37 12.52
N TYR A 131 1.53 3.25 12.99
CA TYR A 131 2.80 2.68 12.54
C TYR A 131 2.53 1.33 11.91
N VAL A 132 3.09 1.07 10.73
CA VAL A 132 3.05 -0.26 10.13
C VAL A 132 4.28 -1.02 10.59
N VAL A 133 4.09 -2.02 11.45
CA VAL A 133 5.16 -2.88 11.96
C VAL A 133 5.45 -3.96 10.93
N GLY A 134 6.63 -3.95 10.33
CA GLY A 134 7.08 -5.00 9.43
C GLY A 134 7.21 -6.36 10.14
N ALA A 135 6.93 -7.44 9.42
CA ALA A 135 7.06 -8.80 9.96
C ALA A 135 8.49 -9.07 10.46
N GLY A 136 8.66 -9.17 11.79
CA GLY A 136 9.95 -9.46 12.45
C GLY A 136 10.60 -8.29 13.20
N GLY A 137 9.95 -7.12 13.29
CA GLY A 137 10.44 -5.99 14.08
C GLY A 137 10.24 -6.17 15.59
N ASP A 138 11.33 -6.24 16.35
CA ASP A 138 11.34 -6.21 17.82
C ASP A 138 11.04 -4.77 18.30
N LEU A 139 10.12 -4.61 19.26
CA LEU A 139 9.66 -3.28 19.74
C LEU A 139 10.80 -2.39 20.27
N ASN A 140 11.91 -3.00 20.72
CA ASN A 140 13.05 -2.30 21.29
C ASN A 140 13.89 -1.54 20.25
N LEU A 141 13.63 -1.72 18.95
CA LEU A 141 14.26 -0.94 17.88
C LEU A 141 13.47 0.34 17.52
N LEU A 142 12.26 0.54 18.07
CA LEU A 142 11.49 1.77 17.89
C LEU A 142 11.94 2.88 18.85
N GLU A 143 12.65 2.53 19.93
CA GLU A 143 13.26 3.47 20.87
C GLU A 143 14.62 3.95 20.33
N GLY A 144 14.55 4.73 19.24
CA GLY A 144 15.72 5.38 18.63
C GLY A 144 15.94 5.14 17.14
N CYS A 145 15.13 4.27 16.51
CA CYS A 145 15.13 4.10 15.06
C CYS A 145 13.78 4.54 14.49
N ASP A 146 13.79 5.68 13.81
CA ASP A 146 12.70 6.30 13.04
C ASP A 146 12.34 5.49 11.77
N GLY A 147 12.36 4.15 11.87
CA GLY A 147 12.31 3.21 10.75
C GLY A 147 10.93 2.61 10.48
N GLY A 148 9.91 3.00 11.25
CA GLY A 148 8.52 2.68 10.95
C GLY A 148 7.96 3.73 9.98
N HIS A 149 7.45 3.32 8.83
CA HIS A 149 6.71 4.23 7.96
C HIS A 149 5.51 4.79 8.75
N ASN A 150 5.51 6.10 8.96
CA ASN A 150 4.44 6.80 9.66
C ASN A 150 3.20 6.81 8.75
N LEU A 151 2.19 6.02 9.13
CA LEU A 151 0.88 6.06 8.50
C LEU A 151 0.09 7.20 9.13
N GLU A 152 -0.26 8.21 8.33
CA GLU A 152 -1.11 9.30 8.82
C GLU A 152 -2.47 8.75 9.26
N LEU A 153 -3.09 9.39 10.25
CA LEU A 153 -4.37 8.94 10.78
C LEU A 153 -5.44 8.88 9.68
N ASP A 154 -5.48 9.85 8.77
CA ASP A 154 -6.45 9.87 7.67
C ASP A 154 -6.19 8.74 6.67
N GLN A 155 -4.93 8.36 6.44
CA GLN A 155 -4.56 7.21 5.61
C GLN A 155 -5.00 5.89 6.25
N TYR A 156 -4.80 5.72 7.57
CA TYR A 156 -5.31 4.56 8.30
C TYR A 156 -6.83 4.45 8.21
N ILE A 157 -7.53 5.56 8.41
CA ILE A 157 -8.99 5.62 8.32
C ILE A 157 -9.45 5.24 6.92
N ALA A 158 -8.80 5.73 5.87
CA ALA A 158 -9.14 5.36 4.50
C ALA A 158 -9.03 3.84 4.26
N VAL A 159 -7.99 3.18 4.80
CA VAL A 159 -7.86 1.71 4.70
C VAL A 159 -8.98 1.00 5.47
N VAL A 160 -9.32 1.49 6.66
CA VAL A 160 -10.43 0.95 7.46
C VAL A 160 -11.76 1.11 6.73
N GLU A 161 -12.03 2.27 6.13
CA GLU A 161 -13.26 2.53 5.38
C GLU A 161 -13.39 1.59 4.17
N ILE A 162 -12.32 1.38 3.40
CA ILE A 162 -12.33 0.43 2.29
C ILE A 162 -12.61 -1.00 2.79
N TYR A 163 -11.99 -1.43 3.88
CA TYR A 163 -12.22 -2.76 4.43
C TYR A 163 -13.66 -2.93 4.97
N ALA A 164 -14.10 -2.05 5.86
CA ALA A 164 -15.37 -2.20 6.55
C ALA A 164 -16.57 -1.86 5.66
N VAL A 165 -16.53 -0.74 4.93
CA VAL A 165 -17.67 -0.23 4.16
C VAL A 165 -17.68 -0.86 2.78
N THR A 166 -16.59 -0.72 2.03
CA THR A 166 -16.56 -1.12 0.61
C THR A 166 -16.49 -2.63 0.45
N LEU A 167 -15.62 -3.32 1.19
CA LEU A 167 -15.46 -4.76 1.08
C LEU A 167 -16.53 -5.53 1.89
N LEU A 168 -16.54 -5.38 3.22
CA LEU A 168 -17.42 -6.19 4.07
C LEU A 168 -18.90 -5.87 3.86
N ALA A 169 -19.30 -4.60 3.97
CA ALA A 169 -20.69 -4.21 3.87
C ALA A 169 -21.20 -4.19 2.43
N ALA A 170 -20.48 -3.54 1.50
CA ALA A 170 -20.98 -3.35 0.14
C ALA A 170 -20.73 -4.54 -0.79
N ALA A 171 -19.52 -5.10 -0.85
CA ALA A 171 -19.19 -6.22 -1.73
C ALA A 171 -19.67 -7.58 -1.19
N PHE A 172 -19.41 -7.87 0.09
CA PHE A 172 -19.78 -9.16 0.70
C PHE A 172 -21.16 -9.18 1.38
N LYS A 173 -21.83 -8.04 1.53
CA LYS A 173 -23.13 -7.92 2.22
C LYS A 173 -23.10 -8.41 3.68
N LYS A 174 -21.95 -8.36 4.34
CA LYS A 174 -21.74 -8.77 5.74
C LYS A 174 -21.78 -7.55 6.68
N VAL A 175 -22.94 -6.92 6.78
CA VAL A 175 -23.11 -5.66 7.55
C VAL A 175 -22.81 -5.86 9.05
N ASP A 176 -23.29 -6.94 9.66
CA ASP A 176 -23.03 -7.21 11.09
C ASP A 176 -21.54 -7.42 11.37
N LEU A 177 -20.83 -8.07 10.44
CA LEU A 177 -19.38 -8.25 10.55
C LEU A 177 -18.63 -6.92 10.41
N SER A 178 -19.08 -6.06 9.50
CA SER A 178 -18.54 -4.70 9.34
C SER A 178 -18.66 -3.90 10.64
N ILE A 179 -19.86 -3.88 11.25
CA ILE A 179 -20.11 -3.18 12.52
C ILE A 179 -19.21 -3.75 13.63
N ALA A 180 -19.22 -5.07 13.82
CA ALA A 180 -18.44 -5.72 14.86
C ALA A 180 -16.92 -5.50 14.69
N TRP A 181 -16.45 -5.33 13.46
CA TRP A 181 -15.04 -5.04 13.19
C TRP A 181 -14.70 -3.59 13.53
N VAL A 182 -15.50 -2.62 13.09
CA VAL A 182 -15.30 -1.18 13.37
C VAL A 182 -15.33 -0.90 14.88
N GLU A 183 -16.24 -1.55 15.62
CA GLU A 183 -16.30 -1.41 17.09
C GLU A 183 -15.04 -1.90 17.82
N LYS A 184 -14.33 -2.87 17.24
CA LYS A 184 -13.10 -3.44 17.80
C LYS A 184 -11.83 -2.78 17.27
N ALA A 185 -11.92 -2.06 16.16
CA ALA A 185 -10.79 -1.39 15.55
C ALA A 185 -10.24 -0.28 16.48
N ALA A 186 -8.92 -0.08 16.45
CA ALA A 186 -8.25 0.96 17.21
C ALA A 186 -8.46 2.35 16.57
N LEU A 187 -9.72 2.79 16.47
CA LEU A 187 -10.08 4.11 15.96
C LEU A 187 -10.07 5.15 17.09
N PRO A 188 -9.58 6.39 16.84
CA PRO A 188 -9.66 7.50 17.81
C PRO A 188 -11.10 7.77 18.23
N GLU A 189 -11.31 8.07 19.51
CA GLU A 189 -12.64 8.21 20.12
C GLU A 189 -13.50 9.29 19.44
N GLU A 190 -12.88 10.33 18.87
CA GLU A 190 -13.55 11.44 18.18
C GLU A 190 -14.27 11.03 16.88
N LYS A 191 -13.89 9.90 16.27
CA LYS A 191 -14.52 9.35 15.06
C LYS A 191 -15.34 8.08 15.34
N ARG A 192 -15.45 7.64 16.61
CA ARG A 192 -16.41 6.58 16.98
C ARG A 192 -17.80 7.19 16.97
N GLN A 193 -18.75 6.56 16.25
CA GLN A 193 -20.14 7.01 16.30
C GLN A 193 -20.61 6.99 17.76
N VAL A 194 -20.97 8.17 18.27
CA VAL A 194 -21.62 8.31 19.58
C VAL A 194 -22.97 7.61 19.46
N LYS A 195 -23.12 6.57 20.27
CA LYS A 195 -24.31 5.72 20.35
C LYS A 195 -25.56 6.51 20.70
#